data_AF-A0A2H9YSX9-F1
#
_entry.id   AF-A0A2H9YSX9-F1
#
_cell.length_a   1.000
_cell.length_b   1.000
_cell.length_c   1.000
_cell.angle_alpha   90.00
_cell.angle_beta   90.00
_cell.angle_gamma   90.00
#
_symmetry.space_group_name_H-M   'P 1'
#
loop_
_entity.id
_entity.type
_entity.pdbx_description
1 polymer ?
#
loop_
_entity_poly.entity_id
_entity_poly.type
_entity_poly.pdbx_seq_one_letter_code
_entity_poly.pdbx_strand_id
1 'polypeptide(L)'
;MNNQWKIIPFSSTGNTQLQITNTYKSIDLSGKKLAEYLDNDKFKYKYDSQYLAKFGDSTFPQGSSCLMLETENASEDYVVTPFYHLGAYQSVIDYFDDMPTKLVNFAGFNVHLLDSDTEDEGALVEENGVYFYADYYRKGENYNWYELNPDLDDECSLFNPKASKTIDHVLAQ
;
A
#
# COMPACT_ATOMS: atom_id res chain seq x y z
N MET A 1 1.60 16.04 -17.26
CA MET A 1 2.12 15.94 -15.88
C MET A 1 3.07 14.76 -15.85
N ASN A 2 4.17 14.82 -15.10
CA ASN A 2 4.97 13.62 -14.86
C ASN A 2 4.12 12.70 -13.98
N ASN A 3 3.75 11.53 -14.52
CA ASN A 3 2.87 10.58 -13.85
C ASN A 3 3.66 9.60 -12.97
N GLN A 4 4.99 9.73 -12.95
CA GLN A 4 5.88 8.95 -12.12
C GLN A 4 6.32 9.76 -10.91
N TRP A 5 6.08 9.20 -9.72
CA TRP A 5 6.51 9.75 -8.46
C TRP A 5 7.64 8.89 -7.93
N LYS A 6 8.80 9.52 -7.67
CA LYS A 6 9.97 8.84 -7.13
C LYS A 6 10.07 9.14 -5.64
N ILE A 7 10.06 8.08 -4.86
CA ILE A 7 10.18 8.10 -3.41
C ILE A 7 11.57 7.55 -3.08
N ILE A 8 12.33 8.34 -2.34
CA ILE A 8 13.59 7.89 -1.73
C ILE A 8 13.28 7.78 -0.24
N PRO A 9 13.11 6.56 0.30
CA PRO A 9 12.83 6.38 1.72
C PRO A 9 13.93 6.99 2.58
N PHE A 10 13.55 7.52 3.74
CA PHE A 10 14.52 8.00 4.71
C PHE A 10 15.37 6.85 5.25
N SER A 11 16.67 7.09 5.39
CA SER A 11 17.61 6.17 6.05
C SER A 11 18.40 6.93 7.11
N SER A 12 18.38 6.43 8.35
CA SER A 12 19.18 6.95 9.46
C SER A 12 20.69 6.78 9.25
N THR A 13 21.09 5.85 8.38
CA THR A 13 22.49 5.58 8.01
C THR A 13 22.91 6.27 6.70
N GLY A 14 22.01 7.08 6.11
CA GLY A 14 22.29 7.82 4.87
C GLY A 14 22.28 6.95 3.60
N ASN A 15 21.71 5.74 3.66
CA ASN A 15 21.53 4.90 2.48
C ASN A 15 20.43 5.47 1.56
N THR A 16 20.76 5.79 0.32
CA THR A 16 19.84 6.34 -0.69
C THR A 16 19.71 5.44 -1.93
N GLN A 17 20.14 4.18 -1.85
CA GLN A 17 20.14 3.27 -3.00
C GLN A 17 18.72 2.80 -3.36
N LEU A 18 17.86 2.64 -2.36
CA LEU A 18 16.46 2.31 -2.56
C LEU A 18 15.71 3.51 -3.14
N GLN A 19 15.08 3.29 -4.28
CA GLN A 19 14.17 4.20 -4.94
C GLN A 19 12.91 3.42 -5.29
N ILE A 20 11.78 3.91 -4.81
CA ILE A 20 10.46 3.39 -5.13
C ILE A 20 9.84 4.33 -6.15
N THR A 21 9.48 3.81 -7.33
CA THR A 21 8.87 4.58 -8.41
C THR A 21 7.44 4.13 -8.60
N ASN A 22 6.52 5.04 -8.30
CA ASN A 22 5.09 4.81 -8.42
C ASN A 22 4.60 5.50 -9.68
N THR A 23 4.03 4.75 -10.60
CA THR A 23 3.36 5.30 -11.78
C THR A 23 1.90 5.44 -11.46
N TYR A 24 1.37 6.65 -11.59
CA TYR A 24 -0.03 6.95 -11.37
C TYR A 24 -0.73 7.24 -12.70
N LYS A 25 -2.04 6.99 -12.75
CA LYS A 25 -2.91 7.50 -13.81
C LYS A 25 -3.99 8.38 -13.21
N SER A 26 -4.34 9.46 -13.92
CA SER A 26 -5.49 10.28 -13.56
C SER A 26 -6.72 9.72 -14.24
N ILE A 27 -7.76 9.44 -13.45
CA ILE A 27 -9.03 8.92 -13.94
C ILE A 27 -10.06 10.02 -13.85
N ASP A 28 -10.79 10.27 -14.95
CA ASP A 28 -11.92 11.18 -14.94
C ASP A 28 -13.10 10.51 -14.23
N LEU A 29 -13.65 11.19 -13.23
CA LEU A 29 -14.80 10.76 -12.46
C LEU A 29 -16.07 11.51 -12.85
N SER A 30 -15.99 12.53 -13.72
CA SER A 30 -17.10 13.41 -14.05
C SER A 30 -18.34 12.63 -14.49
N GLY A 31 -19.45 12.80 -13.77
CA GLY A 31 -20.72 12.10 -14.05
C GLY A 31 -20.76 10.63 -13.62
N LYS A 32 -19.67 10.05 -13.12
CA LYS A 32 -19.65 8.69 -12.55
C LYS A 32 -20.32 8.68 -11.17
N LYS A 33 -20.90 7.54 -10.77
CA LYS A 33 -21.60 7.41 -9.48
C LYS A 33 -20.61 7.43 -8.33
N LEU A 34 -20.93 8.17 -7.27
CA LEU A 34 -20.08 8.26 -6.08
C LEU A 34 -19.89 6.89 -5.42
N ALA A 35 -20.97 6.10 -5.33
CA ALA A 35 -20.97 4.82 -4.62
C ALA A 35 -20.05 3.75 -5.24
N GLU A 36 -19.68 3.88 -6.52
CA GLU A 36 -18.81 2.94 -7.23
C GLU A 36 -17.31 3.19 -6.97
N TYR A 37 -16.95 4.41 -6.53
CA TYR A 37 -15.55 4.84 -6.37
C TYR A 37 -15.19 5.17 -4.92
N LEU A 38 -16.10 4.88 -3.99
CA LEU A 38 -15.87 5.03 -2.55
C LEU A 38 -15.63 3.66 -1.93
N ASP A 39 -14.44 3.50 -1.35
CA ASP A 39 -14.08 2.32 -0.57
C ASP A 39 -15.04 2.13 0.60
N ASN A 40 -15.94 1.16 0.48
CA ASN A 40 -16.93 0.87 1.50
C ASN A 40 -16.26 0.44 2.81
N ASP A 41 -15.20 -0.37 2.75
CA ASP A 41 -14.60 -0.98 3.94
C ASP A 41 -13.87 0.06 4.80
N LYS A 42 -13.21 1.03 4.17
CA LYS A 42 -12.59 2.16 4.89
C LYS A 42 -13.61 3.05 5.61
N PHE A 43 -14.82 3.20 5.06
CA PHE A 43 -15.84 4.08 5.60
C PHE A 43 -16.89 3.39 6.47
N LYS A 44 -17.08 2.07 6.33
CA LYS A 44 -18.02 1.23 7.08
C LYS A 44 -17.80 1.25 8.60
N TYR A 45 -16.56 1.45 9.04
CA TYR A 45 -16.26 1.57 10.47
C TYR A 45 -16.56 2.96 11.04
N LYS A 46 -16.54 3.99 10.19
CA LYS A 46 -16.81 5.38 10.58
C LYS A 46 -18.29 5.75 10.40
N TYR A 47 -18.96 5.11 9.46
CA TYR A 47 -20.34 5.35 9.08
C TYR A 47 -21.02 3.98 8.89
N ASP A 48 -22.21 3.81 9.47
CA ASP A 48 -23.03 2.59 9.47
C ASP A 48 -22.97 1.78 8.15
N SER A 49 -23.22 0.48 8.24
CA SER A 49 -23.34 -0.52 7.15
C SER A 49 -24.14 -0.10 5.91
N GLN A 50 -24.93 0.98 5.99
CA GLN A 50 -25.65 1.59 4.86
C GLN A 50 -24.94 2.83 4.27
N TYR A 51 -23.66 3.03 4.55
CA TYR A 51 -22.87 4.19 4.10
C TYR A 51 -23.02 4.45 2.59
N LEU A 52 -22.87 3.42 1.76
CA LEU A 52 -23.01 3.57 0.30
C LEU A 52 -24.43 4.01 -0.12
N ALA A 53 -25.47 3.62 0.63
CA ALA A 53 -26.84 4.00 0.33
C ALA A 53 -27.09 5.52 0.50
N LYS A 54 -26.29 6.20 1.34
CA LYS A 54 -26.36 7.67 1.49
C LYS A 54 -26.00 8.41 0.21
N PHE A 55 -25.20 7.79 -0.65
CA PHE A 55 -24.79 8.40 -1.91
C PHE A 55 -25.83 8.23 -3.01
N GLY A 56 -26.82 7.33 -2.87
CA GLY A 56 -27.91 7.15 -3.83
C GLY A 56 -27.44 7.15 -5.30
N ASP A 57 -28.07 7.98 -6.13
CA ASP A 57 -27.66 8.23 -7.53
C ASP A 57 -26.76 9.46 -7.69
N SER A 58 -26.10 9.91 -6.61
CA SER A 58 -25.19 11.06 -6.67
C SER A 58 -24.01 10.76 -7.59
N THR A 59 -23.67 11.73 -8.43
CA THR A 59 -22.56 11.64 -9.36
C THR A 59 -21.49 12.69 -9.08
N PHE A 60 -20.24 12.41 -9.44
CA PHE A 60 -19.18 13.39 -9.27
C PHE A 60 -19.41 14.60 -10.20
N PRO A 61 -19.14 15.82 -9.71
CA PRO A 61 -19.28 17.02 -10.53
C PRO A 61 -18.24 17.06 -11.65
N GLN A 62 -18.51 17.87 -12.67
CA GLN A 62 -17.61 18.05 -13.81
C GLN A 62 -16.19 18.50 -13.39
N GLY A 63 -15.19 17.87 -14.00
CA GLY A 63 -13.78 18.07 -13.68
C GLY A 63 -13.34 17.39 -12.38
N SER A 64 -14.08 16.37 -11.92
CA SER A 64 -13.63 15.50 -10.84
C SER A 64 -12.71 14.43 -11.39
N SER A 65 -11.68 14.10 -10.64
CA SER A 65 -10.73 13.07 -11.01
C SER A 65 -10.18 12.36 -9.78
N CYS A 66 -9.58 11.20 -9.96
CA CYS A 66 -8.78 10.54 -8.93
C CYS A 66 -7.42 10.15 -9.50
N LEU A 67 -6.47 9.90 -8.59
CA LEU A 67 -5.18 9.32 -8.92
C LEU A 67 -5.23 7.85 -8.54
N MET A 68 -4.98 6.99 -9.51
CA MET A 68 -4.87 5.55 -9.32
C MET A 68 -3.40 5.18 -9.39
N LEU A 69 -2.91 4.39 -8.43
CA LEU A 69 -1.60 3.75 -8.55
C LEU A 69 -1.72 2.67 -9.63
N GLU A 70 -0.91 2.77 -10.67
CA GLU A 70 -0.90 1.82 -11.78
C GLU A 70 0.16 0.75 -11.55
N THR A 71 1.39 1.18 -11.25
CA THR A 71 2.51 0.29 -10.95
C THR A 71 3.39 0.85 -9.84
N GLU A 72 4.05 -0.05 -9.10
CA GLU A 72 5.12 0.27 -8.18
C GLU A 72 6.36 -0.54 -8.54
N ASN A 73 7.49 0.16 -8.68
CA ASN A 73 8.78 -0.45 -9.02
C ASN A 73 9.86 -0.04 -8.01
N ALA A 74 10.58 -1.00 -7.44
CA ALA A 74 11.70 -0.76 -6.56
C ALA A 74 13.05 -0.99 -7.26
N SER A 75 14.02 -0.12 -6.97
CA SER A 75 15.37 -0.24 -7.53
C SER A 75 16.22 -1.34 -6.90
N GLU A 76 15.88 -1.79 -5.68
CA GLU A 76 16.60 -2.79 -4.91
C GLU A 76 15.60 -3.62 -4.10
N ASP A 77 15.99 -4.81 -3.66
CA ASP A 77 15.26 -5.57 -2.66
C ASP A 77 15.22 -4.76 -1.36
N TYR A 78 14.11 -4.80 -0.63
CA TYR A 78 13.95 -4.07 0.61
C TYR A 78 12.96 -4.71 1.56
N VAL A 79 12.95 -4.23 2.81
CA VAL A 79 11.96 -4.63 3.81
C VAL A 79 11.30 -3.39 4.43
N VAL A 80 10.03 -3.53 4.82
CA VAL A 80 9.24 -2.50 5.50
C VAL A 80 8.76 -3.04 6.83
N THR A 81 9.10 -2.35 7.92
CA THR A 81 8.61 -2.69 9.26
C THR A 81 7.35 -1.89 9.57
N PRO A 82 6.16 -2.50 9.65
CA PRO A 82 4.98 -1.81 10.15
C PRO A 82 5.17 -1.44 11.63
N PHE A 83 4.86 -0.18 11.97
CA PHE A 83 5.04 0.36 13.32
C PHE A 83 4.25 -0.37 14.43
N TYR A 84 3.33 -1.27 14.08
CA TYR A 84 2.40 -1.92 15.03
C TYR A 84 2.84 -3.31 15.52
N HIS A 85 3.97 -3.85 15.07
CA HIS A 85 4.51 -5.16 15.50
C HIS A 85 5.92 -5.10 16.10
N LEU A 86 6.25 -4.00 16.79
CA LEU A 86 7.56 -3.86 17.40
C LEU A 86 7.74 -4.81 18.59
N GLY A 87 8.71 -5.73 18.52
CA GLY A 87 9.00 -6.70 19.58
C GLY A 87 7.92 -7.76 19.78
N ALA A 88 7.11 -8.05 18.75
CA ALA A 88 6.08 -9.09 18.81
C ALA A 88 6.65 -10.51 18.91
N TYR A 89 7.92 -10.70 18.54
CA TYR A 89 8.57 -12.00 18.46
C TYR A 89 9.82 -12.06 19.32
N GLN A 90 10.05 -13.21 19.96
CA GLN A 90 11.20 -13.44 20.84
C GLN A 90 12.40 -14.09 20.11
N SER A 91 12.16 -14.71 18.97
CA SER A 91 13.19 -15.39 18.17
C SER A 91 12.73 -15.61 16.73
N VAL A 92 13.65 -16.07 15.88
CA VAL A 92 13.34 -16.52 14.51
C VAL A 92 12.36 -17.70 14.53
N ILE A 93 12.55 -18.66 15.45
CA ILE A 93 11.68 -19.85 15.61
C ILE A 93 10.28 -19.46 16.05
N ASP A 94 10.14 -18.38 16.83
CA ASP A 94 8.83 -17.88 17.27
C ASP A 94 7.97 -17.31 16.12
N TYR A 95 8.61 -16.91 15.01
CA TYR A 95 7.93 -16.37 13.84
C TYR A 95 7.82 -17.36 12.69
N PHE A 96 8.90 -18.07 12.38
CA PHE A 96 8.99 -19.01 11.25
C PHE A 96 8.85 -20.48 11.65
N ASP A 97 8.56 -20.78 12.93
CA ASP A 97 8.60 -22.14 13.48
C ASP A 97 9.95 -22.83 13.17
N ASP A 98 9.92 -24.09 12.75
CA ASP A 98 11.10 -24.86 12.35
C ASP A 98 11.43 -24.72 10.85
N MET A 99 10.84 -23.75 10.14
CA MET A 99 11.09 -23.58 8.71
C MET A 99 12.52 -23.08 8.45
N PRO A 100 13.21 -23.57 7.39
CA PRO A 100 14.52 -23.07 7.02
C PRO A 100 14.47 -21.58 6.66
N THR A 101 15.42 -20.82 7.20
CA THR A 101 15.55 -19.38 6.94
C THR A 101 16.95 -19.04 6.44
N LYS A 102 17.05 -17.99 5.63
CA LYS A 102 18.31 -17.35 5.24
C LYS A 102 18.45 -15.98 5.91
N LEU A 103 19.67 -15.65 6.30
CA LEU A 103 20.02 -14.35 6.85
C LEU A 103 20.58 -13.45 5.74
N VAL A 104 19.98 -12.26 5.58
CA VAL A 104 20.35 -11.26 4.59
C VAL A 104 20.58 -9.92 5.30
N ASN A 105 21.49 -9.09 4.79
CA ASN A 105 21.72 -7.76 5.32
C ASN A 105 21.05 -6.69 4.46
N PHE A 106 20.19 -5.88 5.07
CA PHE A 106 19.55 -4.72 4.44
C PHE A 106 19.97 -3.45 5.15
N ALA A 107 20.77 -2.61 4.47
CA ALA A 107 21.22 -1.32 4.99
C ALA A 107 21.83 -1.36 6.41
N GLY A 108 22.50 -2.46 6.77
CA GLY A 108 23.12 -2.67 8.08
C GLY A 108 22.27 -3.49 9.06
N PHE A 109 21.01 -3.79 8.76
CA PHE A 109 20.14 -4.62 9.58
C PHE A 109 20.22 -6.09 9.18
N ASN A 110 20.21 -6.97 10.16
CA ASN A 110 20.08 -8.41 9.93
C ASN A 110 18.62 -8.75 9.70
N VAL A 111 18.31 -9.43 8.61
CA VAL A 111 16.95 -9.80 8.23
C VAL A 111 16.90 -11.28 7.94
N HIS A 112 15.99 -11.98 8.62
CA HIS A 112 15.70 -13.39 8.39
C HIS A 112 14.53 -13.50 7.43
N LEU A 113 14.72 -14.26 6.36
CA LEU A 113 13.73 -14.56 5.33
C LEU A 113 13.54 -16.07 5.26
N LEU A 114 12.35 -16.54 4.86
CA LEU A 114 12.18 -17.95 4.51
C LEU A 114 13.15 -18.34 3.38
N ASP A 115 13.75 -19.52 3.52
CA ASP A 115 14.57 -20.13 2.47
C ASP A 115 13.69 -20.98 1.56
N SER A 116 12.70 -20.33 0.95
CA SER A 116 11.79 -20.92 0.00
C SER A 116 11.58 -19.98 -1.19
N ASP A 117 11.26 -20.57 -2.33
CA ASP A 117 10.85 -19.83 -3.53
C ASP A 117 9.39 -19.34 -3.42
N THR A 118 8.74 -19.54 -2.27
CA THR A 118 7.36 -19.12 -2.05
C THR A 118 7.28 -17.59 -2.06
N GLU A 119 6.18 -17.08 -2.60
CA GLU A 119 5.84 -15.65 -2.62
C GLU A 119 5.52 -15.09 -1.23
N ASP A 120 5.82 -15.82 -0.15
CA ASP A 120 5.57 -15.34 1.21
C ASP A 120 6.56 -14.23 1.56
N GLU A 121 6.00 -13.02 1.68
CA GLU A 121 6.69 -11.75 1.89
C GLU A 121 7.06 -11.50 3.36
N GLY A 122 6.85 -12.47 4.26
CA GLY A 122 7.16 -12.34 5.67
C GLY A 122 8.67 -12.29 5.95
N ALA A 123 9.13 -11.27 6.67
CA ALA A 123 10.51 -11.09 7.09
C ALA A 123 10.60 -10.76 8.58
N LEU A 124 11.74 -11.10 9.18
CA LEU A 124 12.03 -10.76 10.58
C LEU A 124 13.33 -9.98 10.66
N VAL A 125 13.22 -8.69 10.99
CA VAL A 125 14.37 -7.81 11.21
C VAL A 125 14.87 -7.99 12.63
N GLU A 126 16.17 -8.19 12.79
CA GLU A 126 16.85 -8.29 14.08
C GLU A 126 17.72 -7.07 14.32
N GLU A 127 17.50 -6.40 15.46
CA GLU A 127 18.36 -5.34 15.96
C GLU A 127 18.62 -5.54 17.46
N ASN A 128 19.88 -5.72 17.85
CA ASN A 128 20.30 -5.90 19.24
C ASN A 128 19.55 -7.03 19.99
N GLY A 129 19.23 -8.13 19.29
CA GLY A 129 18.48 -9.27 19.86
C GLY A 129 16.97 -9.03 20.02
N VAL A 130 16.45 -7.93 19.47
CA VAL A 130 15.01 -7.67 19.36
C VAL A 130 14.56 -7.94 17.93
N TYR A 131 13.41 -8.59 17.79
CA TYR A 131 12.86 -9.00 16.50
C TYR A 131 11.62 -8.20 16.13
N PHE A 132 11.56 -7.77 14.88
CA PHE A 132 10.50 -6.95 14.30
C PHE A 132 9.97 -7.62 13.06
N TYR A 133 8.65 -7.77 12.96
CA TYR A 133 8.03 -8.16 11.71
C TYR A 133 8.33 -7.13 10.64
N ALA A 134 8.57 -7.61 9.43
CA ALA A 134 8.66 -6.80 8.24
C ALA A 134 8.03 -7.52 7.05
N ASP A 135 7.59 -6.73 6.08
CA ASP A 135 7.23 -7.19 4.75
C ASP A 135 8.47 -7.06 3.84
N TYR A 136 8.80 -8.11 3.09
CA TYR A 136 9.89 -8.18 2.14
C TYR A 136 9.39 -7.99 0.72
N TYR A 137 10.07 -7.09 0.01
CA TYR A 137 9.77 -6.74 -1.37
C TYR A 137 10.99 -6.95 -2.23
N ARG A 138 10.78 -7.53 -3.41
CA ARG A 138 11.84 -7.76 -4.38
C ARG A 138 12.12 -6.47 -5.17
N LYS A 139 13.32 -6.40 -5.71
CA LYS A 139 13.66 -5.45 -6.76
C LYS A 139 12.80 -5.70 -7.99
N GLY A 140 12.40 -4.62 -8.66
CA GLY A 140 11.54 -4.67 -9.83
C GLY A 140 10.10 -4.31 -9.48
N GLU A 141 9.15 -4.90 -10.20
CA GLU A 141 7.73 -4.61 -10.03
C GLU A 141 7.19 -5.30 -8.77
N ASN A 142 6.73 -4.49 -7.81
CA ASN A 142 6.10 -4.96 -6.58
C ASN A 142 4.56 -4.86 -6.64
N TYR A 143 4.05 -4.13 -7.62
CA TYR A 143 2.61 -3.97 -7.81
C TYR A 143 2.30 -3.62 -9.25
N ASN A 144 1.25 -4.27 -9.78
CA ASN A 144 0.66 -3.98 -11.07
C ASN A 144 -0.86 -4.12 -10.99
N TRP A 145 -1.56 -3.01 -11.16
CA TRP A 145 -3.02 -2.98 -11.04
C TRP A 145 -3.72 -3.95 -11.99
N TYR A 146 -3.29 -4.02 -13.25
CA TYR A 146 -3.97 -4.80 -14.27
C TYR A 146 -3.72 -6.31 -14.14
N GLU A 147 -2.62 -6.70 -13.49
CA GLU A 147 -2.36 -8.11 -13.17
C GLU A 147 -3.22 -8.59 -11.99
N LEU A 148 -3.37 -7.75 -10.96
CA LEU A 148 -4.16 -8.07 -9.78
C LEU A 148 -5.67 -8.01 -10.04
N ASN A 149 -6.09 -7.16 -10.98
CA ASN A 149 -7.50 -6.86 -11.23
C ASN A 149 -7.83 -6.94 -12.73
N PRO A 150 -7.65 -8.11 -13.37
CA PRO A 150 -7.82 -8.24 -14.82
C PRO A 150 -9.27 -7.97 -15.27
N ASP A 151 -10.24 -8.17 -14.36
CA ASP A 151 -11.67 -8.06 -14.61
C ASP A 151 -12.33 -6.85 -13.91
N LEU A 152 -11.60 -6.07 -13.09
CA LEU A 152 -12.16 -4.94 -12.36
C LEU A 152 -11.74 -3.59 -12.96
N ASP A 153 -12.67 -2.64 -12.89
CA ASP A 153 -12.47 -1.25 -13.29
C ASP A 153 -11.96 -0.45 -12.07
N ASP A 154 -10.70 -0.03 -12.14
CA ASP A 154 -9.99 1.00 -11.36
C ASP A 154 -10.37 1.23 -9.86
N GLU A 155 -9.61 0.67 -8.90
CA GLU A 155 -9.64 1.13 -7.49
C GLU A 155 -8.77 2.37 -7.31
N CYS A 156 -9.42 3.47 -6.95
CA CYS A 156 -8.80 4.77 -6.93
C CYS A 156 -8.70 5.32 -5.52
N SER A 157 -7.53 5.85 -5.15
CA SER A 157 -7.45 6.74 -4.00
C SER A 157 -8.00 8.12 -4.40
N LEU A 158 -9.13 8.51 -3.81
CA LEU A 158 -9.76 9.81 -4.07
C LEU A 158 -8.86 10.95 -3.57
N PHE A 159 -8.09 11.54 -4.49
CA PHE A 159 -7.27 12.73 -4.26
C PHE A 159 -7.76 13.92 -5.08
N ASN A 160 -8.98 14.39 -4.81
CA ASN A 160 -9.53 15.60 -5.44
C ASN A 160 -10.39 16.42 -4.48
N PRO A 161 -10.00 17.68 -4.17
CA PRO A 161 -10.75 18.53 -3.24
C PRO A 161 -12.21 18.79 -3.63
N LYS A 162 -12.56 18.79 -4.92
CA LYS A 162 -13.96 18.92 -5.37
C LYS A 162 -14.74 17.64 -5.09
N ALA A 163 -14.16 16.48 -5.40
CA ALA A 163 -14.77 15.18 -5.10
C ALA A 163 -14.98 15.02 -3.59
N SER A 164 -13.97 15.34 -2.77
CA SER A 164 -14.06 15.31 -1.30
C SER A 164 -15.16 16.23 -0.76
N LYS A 165 -15.27 17.47 -1.27
CA LYS A 165 -16.35 18.39 -0.85
C LYS A 165 -17.75 17.86 -1.15
N THR A 166 -17.94 17.19 -2.29
CA THR A 166 -19.23 16.57 -2.62
C THR A 166 -19.56 15.44 -1.64
N ILE A 167 -18.57 14.60 -1.31
CA ILE A 167 -18.73 13.54 -0.32
C ILE A 167 -19.10 14.13 1.05
N ASP A 168 -18.35 15.12 1.53
CA ASP A 168 -18.62 15.80 2.80
C ASP A 168 -20.01 16.44 2.83
N HIS A 169 -20.45 17.04 1.71
CA HIS A 169 -21.77 17.64 1.60
C HIS A 169 -22.88 16.60 1.71
N VAL A 170 -22.77 15.46 1.02
CA VAL A 170 -23.75 14.36 1.11
C VAL A 170 -23.79 13.79 2.53
N LEU A 171 -22.65 13.68 3.20
CA LEU A 171 -22.58 13.15 4.57
C LEU A 171 -23.11 14.11 5.64
N ALA A 172 -23.23 15.40 5.33
CA ALA A 172 -23.74 16.43 6.25
C ALA A 172 -25.27 16.61 6.19
N GLN A 173 -25.96 15.97 5.24
CA GLN A 173 -27.43 15.95 5.11
C GLN A 173 -28.05 14.84 5.96
#